data_AF-A0A8C5ZXQ7-F1
#
_entry.id   AF-A0A8C5ZXQ7-F1
#
_cell.length_a   1.000
_cell.length_b   1.000
_cell.length_c   1.000
_cell.angle_alpha   90.00
_cell.angle_beta   90.00
_cell.angle_gamma   90.00
#
_symmetry.space_group_name_H-M   'P 1'
#
loop_
_entity.id
_entity.type
_entity.pdbx_description
1 polymer ?
#
loop_
_entity_poly.entity_id
_entity_poly.type
_entity_poly.pdbx_seq_one_letter_code
_entity_poly.pdbx_strand_id
1 'polypeptide(L)'
;MSSMNPEYDYLFKLLLIGHSGVGKSCLLLRFLQIRNTAGQERFQKITSSYYRGTHGIIVVYDVTDQESFNNVKQWLQEIDHYASENVNKLLVGNKCDLTTKKVERLHNSKGIC
;
A
#
# COMPACT_ATOMS: atom_id res chain seq x y z
N MET A 1 0.96 -36.32 -14.66
CA MET A 1 0.26 -35.14 -14.14
C MET A 1 0.54 -35.02 -12.65
N SER A 2 1.65 -34.38 -12.28
CA SER A 2 1.99 -34.07 -10.89
C SER A 2 1.32 -32.75 -10.52
N SER A 3 0.25 -32.81 -9.73
CA SER A 3 -0.35 -31.65 -9.09
C SER A 3 0.67 -31.03 -8.14
N MET A 4 1.24 -29.87 -8.51
CA MET A 4 2.01 -29.04 -7.59
C MET A 4 1.05 -28.54 -6.51
N ASN A 5 1.08 -29.16 -5.34
CA ASN A 5 0.40 -28.65 -4.15
C ASN A 5 1.05 -27.30 -3.78
N PRO A 6 0.28 -26.22 -3.56
CA PRO A 6 0.86 -25.01 -3.00
C PRO A 6 1.22 -25.27 -1.53
N GLU A 7 2.52 -25.17 -1.21
CA GLU A 7 3.09 -25.32 0.14
C GLU A 7 2.83 -24.08 1.02
N TYR A 8 1.56 -23.66 1.15
CA TYR A 8 1.16 -22.53 2.00
C TYR A 8 -0.25 -22.74 2.54
N ASP A 9 -0.43 -22.58 3.85
CA ASP A 9 -1.75 -22.67 4.51
C ASP A 9 -2.62 -21.43 4.23
N TYR A 10 -2.00 -20.26 4.06
CA TYR A 10 -2.68 -18.99 3.79
C TYR A 10 -1.90 -18.12 2.81
N LEU A 11 -2.59 -17.55 1.82
CA LEU A 11 -2.02 -16.59 0.87
C LEU A 11 -2.70 -15.22 1.02
N PHE A 12 -1.97 -14.25 1.55
CA PHE A 12 -2.47 -12.88 1.70
C PHE A 12 -2.14 -12.02 0.48
N LYS A 13 -3.15 -11.71 -0.32
CA LYS A 13 -3.08 -10.66 -1.36
C LYS A 13 -3.13 -9.27 -0.71
N LEU A 14 -2.03 -8.51 -0.81
CA LEU A 14 -1.93 -7.12 -0.37
C LEU A 14 -1.88 -6.17 -1.57
N LEU A 15 -2.51 -5.00 -1.46
CA LEU A 15 -2.44 -3.92 -2.46
C LEU A 15 -1.77 -2.69 -1.86
N LEU A 16 -0.81 -2.11 -2.59
CA LEU A 16 -0.09 -0.90 -2.18
C LEU A 16 -0.51 0.29 -3.06
N ILE A 17 -1.07 1.34 -2.45
CA ILE A 17 -1.61 2.52 -3.16
C ILE A 17 -1.04 3.82 -2.57
N GLY A 18 -1.13 4.92 -3.31
CA GLY A 18 -0.61 6.23 -2.87
C GLY A 18 -0.09 7.10 -4.01
N HIS A 19 0.16 8.38 -3.73
CA HIS A 19 0.65 9.36 -4.71
C HIS A 19 1.98 8.94 -5.37
N SER A 20 2.31 9.49 -6.53
CA SER A 20 3.61 9.22 -7.18
C SER A 20 4.78 9.70 -6.30
N GLY A 21 5.94 9.06 -6.35
CA GLY A 21 7.12 9.53 -5.59
C GLY A 21 7.08 9.36 -4.06
N VAL A 22 5.99 8.87 -3.47
CA VAL A 22 5.90 8.60 -2.02
C VAL A 22 6.75 7.42 -1.55
N GLY A 23 7.33 6.63 -2.47
CA GLY A 23 8.22 5.52 -2.14
C GLY A 23 7.55 4.14 -2.02
N LYS A 24 6.44 3.92 -2.74
CA LYS A 24 5.77 2.62 -2.83
C LYS A 24 6.73 1.49 -3.26
N SER A 25 7.50 1.71 -4.33
CA SER A 25 8.51 0.73 -4.74
C SER A 25 9.62 0.56 -3.73
N CYS A 26 10.10 1.63 -3.09
CA CYS A 26 11.11 1.51 -2.04
C CYS A 26 10.61 0.62 -0.89
N LEU A 27 9.33 0.72 -0.52
CA LEU A 27 8.71 -0.17 0.47
C LEU A 27 8.60 -1.62 -0.04
N LEU A 28 8.15 -1.83 -1.27
CA LEU A 28 8.08 -3.17 -1.88
C LEU A 28 9.47 -3.83 -1.94
N LEU A 29 10.46 -3.08 -2.40
CA LEU A 29 11.85 -3.54 -2.49
C LEU A 29 12.38 -3.87 -1.09
N ARG A 30 12.16 -3.01 -0.09
CA ARG A 30 12.72 -3.24 1.25
C ARG A 30 12.03 -4.34 2.05
N PHE A 31 10.71 -4.50 1.94
CA PHE A 31 9.93 -5.40 2.80
C PHE A 31 9.46 -6.68 2.10
N LEU A 32 9.25 -6.65 0.78
CA LEU A 32 8.73 -7.81 0.03
C LEU A 32 9.80 -8.51 -0.85
N GLN A 33 11.03 -7.97 -0.95
CA GLN A 33 12.13 -8.66 -1.67
C GLN A 33 12.68 -9.91 -0.99
N ILE A 34 12.23 -10.29 0.20
CA ILE A 34 12.67 -11.55 0.81
C ILE A 34 12.32 -12.77 -0.10
N ARG A 35 11.49 -12.60 -1.14
CA ARG A 35 11.25 -13.68 -2.12
C ARG A 35 10.90 -13.30 -3.57
N ASN A 36 11.47 -12.25 -4.18
CA ASN A 36 11.25 -12.01 -5.63
C ASN A 36 12.48 -11.46 -6.37
N THR A 37 13.21 -12.32 -7.08
CA THR A 37 14.26 -11.96 -8.05
C THR A 37 13.73 -11.87 -9.50
N ALA A 38 12.41 -11.85 -9.72
CA ALA A 38 11.88 -11.71 -11.09
C ALA A 38 10.54 -10.99 -11.11
N GLY A 39 10.54 -9.76 -11.62
CA GLY A 39 9.30 -9.03 -11.92
C GLY A 39 9.52 -7.53 -11.85
N GLN A 40 9.78 -6.93 -13.02
CA GLN A 40 9.81 -5.48 -13.19
C GLN A 40 8.57 -4.83 -12.54
N GLU A 41 8.83 -3.70 -11.90
CA GLU A 41 7.88 -2.87 -11.21
C GLU A 41 6.87 -2.28 -12.20
N ARG A 42 5.74 -2.97 -12.36
CA ARG A 42 4.62 -2.47 -13.15
C ARG A 42 3.82 -1.49 -12.30
N PHE A 43 4.26 -0.23 -12.29
CA PHE A 43 3.42 0.89 -11.89
C PHE A 43 2.32 1.10 -12.93
N GLN A 44 1.30 0.26 -12.92
CA GLN A 44 0.10 0.49 -13.71
C GLN A 44 -0.85 1.42 -12.95
N LYS A 45 -1.66 2.19 -13.69
CA LYS A 45 -2.82 2.86 -13.10
C LYS A 45 -3.65 1.80 -12.37
N ILE A 46 -3.95 2.04 -11.09
CA ILE A 46 -4.75 1.11 -10.30
C ILE A 46 -6.16 1.11 -10.89
N THR A 47 -6.59 -0.04 -11.39
CA THR A 47 -7.97 -0.25 -11.84
C THR A 47 -8.80 -0.87 -10.72
N SER A 48 -10.11 -0.66 -10.74
CA SER A 48 -11.07 -1.21 -9.77
C SER A 48 -10.91 -2.72 -9.54
N SER A 49 -10.51 -3.47 -10.57
CA SER A 49 -10.24 -4.91 -10.52
C SER A 49 -9.18 -5.34 -9.49
N TYR A 50 -8.21 -4.48 -9.16
CA TYR A 50 -7.14 -4.82 -8.20
C TYR A 50 -7.63 -4.81 -6.75
N TYR A 51 -8.68 -4.05 -6.45
CA TYR A 51 -9.30 -4.00 -5.11
C TYR A 51 -10.04 -5.30 -4.78
N ARG A 52 -10.61 -5.97 -5.79
CA ARG A 52 -11.34 -7.23 -5.61
C ARG A 52 -10.43 -8.36 -5.14
N GLY A 53 -10.84 -9.05 -4.08
CA GLY A 53 -10.14 -10.20 -3.51
C GLY A 53 -8.83 -9.84 -2.78
N THR A 54 -8.58 -8.57 -2.53
CA THR A 54 -7.46 -8.10 -1.71
C THR A 54 -7.82 -8.23 -0.23
N HIS A 55 -6.91 -8.80 0.57
CA HIS A 55 -7.12 -9.05 2.00
C HIS A 55 -6.69 -7.85 2.86
N GLY A 56 -5.73 -7.06 2.37
CA GLY A 56 -5.25 -5.87 3.04
C GLY A 56 -4.74 -4.82 2.05
N ILE A 57 -5.00 -3.56 2.35
CA ILE A 57 -4.60 -2.41 1.53
C ILE A 57 -3.72 -1.50 2.37
N ILE A 58 -2.55 -1.17 1.82
CA ILE A 58 -1.59 -0.24 2.41
C ILE A 58 -1.63 1.05 1.60
N VAL A 59 -2.01 2.14 2.26
CA VAL A 59 -2.01 3.48 1.69
C VAL A 59 -0.73 4.18 2.13
N VAL A 60 0.09 4.62 1.18
CA VAL A 60 1.38 5.27 1.45
C VAL A 60 1.29 6.74 1.10
N TYR A 61 1.74 7.59 2.02
CA TYR A 61 2.00 9.00 1.76
C TYR A 61 3.43 9.34 2.18
N ASP A 62 3.94 10.47 1.69
CA ASP A 62 5.24 11.00 2.09
C ASP A 62 5.03 12.02 3.21
N VAL A 63 5.71 11.84 4.35
CA VAL A 63 5.54 12.73 5.50
C VAL A 63 6.00 14.16 5.23
N THR A 64 6.78 14.38 4.17
CA THR A 64 7.29 15.69 3.75
C THR A 64 6.44 16.37 2.68
N ASP A 65 5.43 15.68 2.16
CA ASP A 65 4.58 16.14 1.05
C ASP A 65 3.10 16.18 1.46
N GLN A 66 2.60 17.41 1.67
CA GLN A 66 1.21 17.67 2.03
C GLN A 66 0.21 17.23 0.97
N GLU A 67 0.57 17.32 -0.32
CA GLU A 67 -0.31 16.90 -1.41
C GLU A 67 -0.53 15.39 -1.37
N SER A 68 0.55 14.63 -1.16
CA SER A 68 0.47 13.17 -1.00
C SER A 68 -0.46 12.77 0.15
N PHE A 69 -0.44 13.52 1.26
CA PHE A 69 -1.32 13.30 2.40
C PHE A 69 -2.77 13.68 2.09
N ASN A 70 -3.00 14.79 1.39
CA ASN A 70 -4.34 15.21 1.00
C ASN A 70 -5.02 14.17 0.08
N ASN A 71 -4.26 13.52 -0.81
CA ASN A 71 -4.78 12.45 -1.67
C ASN A 71 -5.18 11.18 -0.88
N VAL A 72 -4.70 10.96 0.35
CA VAL A 72 -5.08 9.80 1.17
C VAL A 72 -6.60 9.71 1.31
N LYS A 73 -7.29 10.84 1.47
CA LYS A 73 -8.76 10.86 1.58
C LYS A 73 -9.44 10.28 0.33
N GLN A 74 -8.94 10.61 -0.85
CA GLN A 74 -9.46 10.09 -2.12
C GLN A 74 -9.21 8.58 -2.22
N TRP A 75 -8.01 8.12 -1.83
CA TRP A 75 -7.68 6.70 -1.80
C TRP A 75 -8.57 5.91 -0.83
N LEU A 76 -8.90 6.47 0.34
CA LEU A 76 -9.83 5.84 1.28
C LEU A 76 -11.24 5.72 0.69
N GLN A 77 -11.72 6.75 -0.02
CA GLN A 77 -13.01 6.69 -0.72
C GLN A 77 -13.03 5.63 -1.82
N GLU A 78 -11.93 5.49 -2.58
CA GLU A 78 -11.82 4.41 -3.58
C GLU A 78 -11.84 3.02 -2.93
N ILE A 79 -11.15 2.85 -1.80
CA ILE A 79 -11.18 1.59 -1.04
C ILE A 79 -12.62 1.28 -0.61
N ASP A 80 -13.32 2.27 -0.05
CA ASP A 80 -14.70 2.09 0.42
C ASP A 80 -15.66 1.76 -0.73
N HIS A 81 -15.35 2.20 -1.95
CA HIS A 81 -16.19 1.96 -3.13
C HIS A 81 -15.90 0.63 -3.84
N TYR A 82 -14.63 0.20 -3.92
CA TYR A 82 -14.23 -0.95 -4.76
C TYR A 82 -13.79 -2.19 -3.98
N ALA A 83 -13.38 -2.04 -2.72
CA ALA A 83 -12.87 -3.17 -1.93
C ALA A 83 -13.99 -3.86 -1.13
N SER A 84 -13.69 -5.05 -0.62
CA SER A 84 -14.61 -5.75 0.29
C SER A 84 -14.78 -4.97 1.60
N GLU A 85 -15.99 -4.97 2.18
CA GLU A 85 -16.34 -4.20 3.40
C GLU A 85 -15.36 -4.41 4.56
N ASN A 86 -14.83 -5.63 4.73
CA ASN A 86 -13.92 -6.00 5.81
C ASN A 86 -12.44 -6.00 5.40
N VAL A 87 -12.08 -5.31 4.32
CA VAL A 87 -10.66 -5.22 3.93
C VAL A 87 -9.86 -4.49 5.01
N ASN A 88 -8.72 -5.07 5.41
CA ASN A 88 -7.85 -4.42 6.38
C ASN A 88 -7.15 -3.23 5.71
N LYS A 89 -7.12 -2.08 6.39
CA LYS A 89 -6.52 -0.83 5.88
C LYS A 89 -5.36 -0.43 6.77
N LEU A 90 -4.20 -0.15 6.18
CA LEU A 90 -3.02 0.37 6.87
C LEU A 90 -2.56 1.67 6.21
N LEU A 91 -2.38 2.72 7.00
CA LEU A 91 -1.80 3.98 6.53
C LEU A 91 -0.32 4.03 6.91
N VAL A 92 0.54 4.32 5.93
CA VAL A 92 2.00 4.39 6.11
C VAL A 92 2.50 5.76 5.68
N GLY A 93 3.13 6.47 6.62
CA GLY A 93 3.91 7.66 6.32
C GLY A 93 5.34 7.23 5.99
N ASN A 94 5.80 7.49 4.76
CA ASN A 94 7.15 7.17 4.34
C ASN A 94 8.07 8.41 4.45
N LYS A 95 9.39 8.19 4.37
CA LYS A 95 10.45 9.22 4.50
C LYS A 95 10.53 9.86 5.89
N CYS A 96 10.23 9.09 6.93
CA CYS A 96 10.22 9.57 8.31
C CYS A 96 11.60 9.99 8.85
N ASP A 97 12.67 9.62 8.15
CA ASP A 97 14.05 10.09 8.35
C ASP A 97 14.23 11.58 8.06
N LEU A 98 13.37 12.19 7.23
CA LEU A 98 13.38 13.61 6.90
C LEU A 98 12.61 14.44 7.96
N THR A 99 13.14 14.48 9.19
CA THR A 99 12.43 14.95 10.40
C THR A 99 12.09 16.44 10.46
N THR A 100 12.65 17.28 9.58
CA THR A 100 12.51 18.75 9.65
C THR A 100 11.25 19.31 9.00
N LYS A 101 10.50 18.51 8.24
CA LYS A 101 9.23 18.91 7.57
C LYS A 101 8.23 17.76 7.63
N LYS A 102 7.50 17.61 8.74
CA LYS A 102 6.43 16.62 8.85
C LYS A 102 5.06 17.26 8.68
N VAL A 103 4.23 16.68 7.82
CA VAL A 103 2.80 16.96 7.70
C VAL A 103 2.08 16.58 9.00
N GLU A 104 1.08 17.38 9.41
CA GLU A 104 0.25 17.09 10.58
C GLU A 104 -0.46 15.73 10.45
N ARG A 105 -0.36 14.90 11.49
CA ARG A 105 -0.96 13.57 11.51
C ARG A 105 -2.49 13.68 11.58
N LEU A 106 -3.19 12.77 10.91
CA LEU A 106 -4.60 12.52 11.16
C LEU A 106 -4.74 12.05 12.62
N HIS A 107 -5.33 12.87 13.49
CA HIS A 107 -5.50 12.60 14.92
C HIS A 107 -6.24 11.26 15.22
N ASN A 108 -6.92 10.68 14.23
CA ASN A 108 -7.75 9.47 14.39
C ASN A 108 -7.29 8.26 13.56
N SER A 109 -6.11 8.25 12.93
CA SER A 109 -5.64 7.08 12.17
C SER A 109 -4.50 6.34 12.88
N LYS A 110 -4.62 5.00 12.96
CA LYS A 110 -3.50 4.12 13.34
C LYS A 110 -2.51 4.05 12.17
N GLY A 111 -1.71 5.11 12.01
CA GLY A 111 -0.66 5.19 11.00
C GLY A 111 0.70 4.77 11.56
N ILE A 112 1.51 4.12 10.73
CA ILE A 112 2.91 3.81 11.07
C ILE A 112 3.82 4.76 10.28
N CYS A 113 4.73 5.41 11.02
CA CYS A 113 6.06 5.81 10.58
C CYS A 113 7.00 4.72 11.13
#